data_AF-A0A1G0DZT4-F1
#
_entry.id   AF-A0A1G0DZT4-F1
#
_cell.length_a   1.000
_cell.length_b   1.000
_cell.length_c   1.000
_cell.angle_alpha   90.00
_cell.angle_beta   90.00
_cell.angle_gamma   90.00
#
_symmetry.space_group_name_H-M   'P 1'
#
loop_
_entity.id
_entity.type
_entity.pdbx_description
1 polymer ?
#
loop_
_entity_poly.entity_id
_entity_poly.type
_entity_poly.pdbx_seq_one_letter_code
_entity_poly.pdbx_strand_id
1 'polypeptide(L)' 'MNKLIVPLGGQQIELQQIDHAEDGMSLLRVRIREGKRFTIFDIDPATAAQWADAMQRWADSQKK' A
#
# COMPACT_ATOMS: atom_id res chain seq x y z
N MET A 1 9.24 3.31 -8.18
CA MET A 1 8.82 2.34 -7.15
C MET A 1 8.78 3.06 -5.82
N ASN A 2 7.62 3.12 -5.15
CA ASN A 2 7.48 3.87 -3.91
C ASN A 2 7.70 2.92 -2.72
N LYS A 3 8.70 3.20 -1.88
CA LYS A 3 9.07 2.40 -0.71
C LYS A 3 9.03 3.26 0.54
N LEU A 4 8.29 2.81 1.54
CA LEU A 4 8.16 3.47 2.84
C LEU A 4 8.80 2.59 3.92
N ILE A 5 9.48 3.22 4.88
CA ILE A 5 10.04 2.55 6.05
C ILE A 5 9.35 3.11 7.28
N VAL A 6 8.70 2.23 8.04
CA VAL A 6 8.07 2.61 9.30
C VAL A 6 9.18 2.81 10.35
N PRO A 7 9.32 4.00 10.94
CA PRO A 7 10.41 4.29 11.87
C PRO A 7 10.30 3.47 13.17
N LEU A 8 9.07 3.14 13.57
CA LEU A 8 8.78 2.27 14.70
C LEU A 8 8.59 0.84 14.20
N GLY A 9 9.58 -0.03 14.40
CA GLY A 9 9.50 -1.46 14.04
C GLY A 9 10.18 -1.84 12.71
N GLY A 10 10.58 -0.86 11.89
CA GLY A 10 11.38 -1.11 10.69
C GLY A 10 10.66 -1.85 9.57
N GLN A 11 9.31 -1.91 9.61
CA GLN A 11 8.54 -2.52 8.53
C GLN A 11 8.76 -1.76 7.22
N GLN A 12 8.84 -2.51 6.12
CA GLN A 12 8.98 -1.96 4.78
C GLN A 12 7.67 -2.15 4.04
N ILE A 13 7.13 -1.06 3.47
CA ILE A 13 5.92 -1.08 2.64
C ILE A 13 6.32 -0.69 1.22
N GLU A 14 5.99 -1.53 0.25
CA GLU A 14 6.26 -1.31 -1.16
C GLU A 14 4.95 -1.40 -1.94
N LEU A 15 4.74 -0.45 -2.85
CA LEU A 15 3.57 -0.40 -3.74
C LEU A 15 4.02 -0.59 -5.18
N GLN A 16 3.39 -1.52 -5.89
CA GLN A 16 3.71 -1.87 -7.28
C GLN A 16 2.43 -2.04 -8.10
N GLN A 17 2.32 -1.34 -9.23
CA GLN A 17 1.26 -1.60 -10.20
C GLN A 17 1.53 -2.93 -10.92
N ILE A 18 0.48 -3.74 -11.04
CA ILE A 18 0.48 -5.00 -11.78
C ILE A 18 -0.61 -4.89 -12.85
N ASP A 19 -0.21 -4.95 -14.12
CA ASP A 19 -1.13 -4.90 -15.25
C ASP A 19 -1.42 -6.32 -15.75
N HIS A 20 -2.69 -6.72 -15.73
CA HIS A 20 -3.12 -7.98 -16.32
C HIS A 20 -3.46 -7.77 -17.80
N ALA A 21 -2.56 -8.21 -18.68
CA ALA A 21 -2.64 -7.98 -20.13
C ALA A 21 -3.90 -8.59 -20.80
N GLU A 22 -4.53 -9.59 -20.18
CA GLU A 22 -5.68 -10.30 -20.76
C GLU A 22 -7.05 -9.69 -20.42
N ASP A 23 -7.15 -8.87 -19.36
CA ASP A 23 -8.44 -8.36 -18.85
C ASP A 23 -8.45 -6.84 -18.64
N GLY A 24 -7.34 -6.15 -18.95
CA GLY A 24 -7.22 -4.68 -18.83
C GLY A 24 -7.29 -4.15 -17.40
N MET A 25 -7.34 -5.02 -16.39
CA MET A 25 -7.36 -4.64 -14.98
C MET A 25 -5.96 -4.35 -14.47
N SER A 26 -5.72 -3.10 -14.06
CA SER A 26 -4.55 -2.70 -13.30
C SER A 26 -4.85 -2.86 -11.80
N LEU A 27 -4.09 -3.71 -11.12
CA LEU A 27 -4.14 -3.88 -9.67
C LEU A 27 -2.94 -3.19 -9.01
N LEU A 28 -3.11 -2.80 -7.75
CA LEU A 28 -2.02 -2.32 -6.91
C LEU A 28 -1.59 -3.42 -5.95
N ARG A 29 -0.39 -3.95 -6.15
CA ARG A 29 0.26 -4.88 -5.22
C ARG A 29 0.86 -4.13 -4.05
N VAL A 30 0.44 -4.51 -2.86
CA VAL A 30 0.97 -4.04 -1.59
C VAL A 30 1.88 -5.13 -1.02
N ARG A 31 3.12 -4.79 -0.70
CA ARG A 31 4.07 -5.69 -0.04
C ARG A 31 4.51 -5.10 1.28
N ILE A 32 4.23 -5.81 2.36
CA ILE A 32 4.66 -5.44 3.71
C ILE A 32 5.67 -6.50 4.18
N ARG A 33 6.87 -6.04 4.55
CA ARG A 33 7.93 -6.90 5.11
C ARG A 33 8.21 -6.51 6.56
N GLU A 34 8.18 -7.50 7.44
CA GLU A 34 8.58 -7.40 8.84
C GLU A 34 9.63 -8.49 9.13
N GLY A 35 10.91 -8.13 9.04
CA GLY A 35 12.03 -9.07 9.16
C GLY A 35 11.98 -10.17 8.10
N LYS A 36 11.61 -11.40 8.51
CA LYS A 36 11.43 -12.59 7.65
C LYS A 36 9.97 -12.84 7.24
N ARG A 37 9.01 -12.11 7.83
CA ARG A 37 7.58 -12.23 7.53
C ARG A 37 7.21 -11.30 6.38
N PHE A 38 6.36 -11.79 5.49
CA PHE A 38 5.88 -11.06 4.32
C PHE A 38 4.37 -11.19 4.24
N THR A 39 3.70 -10.07 4.01
CA THR A 39 2.30 -10.02 3.64
C THR A 39 2.23 -9.35 2.27
N ILE A 40 1.65 -10.04 1.29
CA ILE A 40 1.49 -9.54 -0.08
C ILE A 40 0.05 -9.76 -0.46
N PHE A 41 -0.59 -8.71 -0.97
CA PHE A 41 -1.96 -8.75 -1.48
C PHE A 41 -2.12 -7.67 -2.55
N ASP A 42 -3.11 -7.89 -3.41
CA ASP A 42 -3.44 -6.97 -4.50
C ASP A 42 -4.78 -6.32 -4.21
N ILE A 43 -4.90 -5.03 -4.49
CA ILE A 43 -6.14 -4.27 -4.35
C ILE A 43 -6.50 -3.59 -5.66
N ASP A 44 -7.80 -3.48 -5.93
CA ASP A 44 -8.33 -2.74 -7.07
C ASP A 44 -8.25 -1.21 -6.84
N PRO A 45 -8.43 -0.39 -7.89
CA PRO A 45 -8.36 1.06 -7.78
C PRO A 45 -9.34 1.69 -6.77
N ALA A 46 -10.56 1.15 -6.64
CA ALA A 46 -11.55 1.69 -5.72
C ALA A 46 -11.20 1.39 -4.26
N THR A 47 -10.66 0.19 -3.98
CA THR A 47 -10.12 -0.16 -2.66
C THR A 47 -8.88 0.70 -2.33
N ALA A 48 -7.99 0.92 -3.29
CA ALA A 48 -6.81 1.78 -3.10
C ALA A 48 -7.19 3.23 -2.76
N ALA A 49 -8.19 3.80 -3.44
CA ALA A 49 -8.67 5.15 -3.18
C ALA A 49 -9.23 5.30 -1.75
N GLN A 50 -10.05 4.34 -1.31
CA GLN A 50 -10.61 4.34 0.05
C GLN A 50 -9.50 4.21 1.12
N TRP A 51 -8.50 3.36 0.88
CA TRP A 51 -7.40 3.20 1.81
C TRP A 51 -6.56 4.47 1.95
N ALA A 52 -6.26 5.15 0.83
CA ALA A 52 -5.53 6.41 0.81
C ALA A 52 -6.27 7.53 1.55
N ASP A 53 -7.58 7.68 1.31
CA ASP A 53 -8.43 8.66 2.00
C ASP A 53 -8.48 8.40 3.51
N ALA A 54 -8.61 7.14 3.95
CA ALA A 54 -8.59 6.79 5.36
C ALA A 54 -7.25 7.15 6.04
N MET A 55 -6.12 6.85 5.41
CA MET A 55 -4.79 7.24 5.92
C MET A 55 -4.65 8.76 6.01
N GLN A 56 -5.07 9.48 4.97
CA GLN A 56 -4.94 10.93 4.89
C GLN A 56 -5.77 11.62 5.97
N ARG A 57 -7.03 11.21 6.15
CA ARG A 57 -7.91 11.71 7.22
C ARG A 57 -7.29 11.49 8.60
N TRP A 58 -6.74 10.31 8.85
CA TRP A 58 -6.03 10.04 10.11
C TRP A 58 -4.83 10.97 10.29
N ALA A 59 -3.97 11.11 9.28
CA ALA A 59 -2.80 11.98 9.36
C ALA A 59 -3.17 13.45 9.61
N ASP A 60 -4.23 13.95 8.95
CA ASP A 60 -4.72 15.31 9.14
C ASP A 60 -5.28 15.53 10.53
N SER A 61 -5.94 14.53 11.14
CA SER A 61 -6.40 14.62 12.53
C SER A 61 -5.29 14.69 13.57
N GLN A 62 -4.03 14.40 13.21
CA GLN A 62 -2.87 14.52 14.11
C GLN A 62 -2.24 15.92 14.08
N LYS A 63 -2.59 16.74 13.09
CA LYS A 63 -2.11 18.12 12.98
C LYS A 63 -2.91 18.96 13.98
N LYS A 64 -2.24 19.42 15.04
CA LYS A 64 -2.78 20.43 15.96
C LYS A 64 -2.74 21.82 15.34
#